data_AF-A0A659UPC5-F1
#
_entry.id   AF-A0A659UPC5-F1
#
_cell.length_a   1.000
_cell.length_b   1.000
_cell.length_c   1.000
_cell.angle_alpha   90.00
_cell.angle_beta   90.00
_cell.angle_gamma   90.00
#
_symmetry.space_group_name_H-M   'P 1'
#
loop_
_entity.id
_entity.type
_entity.pdbx_description
1 polymer ?
#
loop_
_entity_poly.entity_id
_entity_poly.type
_entity_poly.pdbx_seq_one_letter_code
_entity_poly.pdbx_strand_id
1 'polypeptide(L)'
;FEKAGIDKVPVTWDEYVAAAKKLHSSDVAGNTLCLGGQDAHMSGDWMTRVMGMTKLAPTDDGCFNDANEPVFNSEGQGEHAIERLKEVLQYCPQGVSGFDYPEGQSAIGQGTAAMIISWSDALSGIESGPHAGK
;
A
#
# COMPACT_ATOMS: atom_id res chain seq x y z
N PHE A 1 7.55 -2.86 -14.26
CA PHE A 1 7.49 -1.45 -14.65
C PHE A 1 7.95 -1.26 -16.09
N GLU A 2 9.25 -1.38 -16.41
CA GLU A 2 9.77 -1.20 -17.79
C GLU A 2 9.07 -2.07 -18.85
N LYS A 3 8.90 -3.37 -18.58
CA LYS A 3 8.17 -4.29 -19.49
C LYS A 3 6.73 -3.86 -19.77
N ALA A 4 6.11 -3.14 -18.83
CA ALA A 4 4.76 -2.60 -18.96
C ALA A 4 4.76 -1.16 -19.49
N GLY A 5 5.92 -0.59 -19.88
CA GLY A 5 6.04 0.80 -20.32
C GLY A 5 5.59 1.77 -19.23
N ILE A 6 5.99 1.53 -17.98
CA ILE A 6 5.81 2.47 -16.87
C ILE A 6 7.20 3.01 -16.54
N ASP A 7 7.47 4.23 -17.01
CA ASP A 7 8.81 4.83 -16.99
C ASP A 7 9.06 5.73 -15.78
N LYS A 8 8.02 5.92 -14.94
CA LYS A 8 8.07 6.70 -13.71
C LYS A 8 7.36 5.95 -12.60
N VAL A 9 7.93 6.01 -11.41
CA VAL A 9 7.26 5.51 -10.20
C VAL A 9 6.01 6.39 -9.95
N PRO A 10 4.81 5.80 -9.75
CA PRO A 10 3.62 6.53 -9.38
C PRO A 10 3.83 7.37 -8.12
N VAL A 11 3.46 8.64 -8.17
CA VAL A 11 3.57 9.56 -7.02
C VAL A 11 2.22 10.10 -6.56
N THR A 12 1.15 9.79 -7.30
CA THR A 12 -0.23 10.06 -6.89
C THR A 12 -1.02 8.76 -6.74
N TRP A 13 -2.14 8.84 -6.03
CA TRP A 13 -3.03 7.71 -5.87
C TRP A 13 -3.59 7.21 -7.20
N ASP A 14 -4.05 8.12 -8.06
CA ASP A 14 -4.59 7.77 -9.39
C ASP A 14 -3.55 7.08 -10.27
N GLU A 15 -2.29 7.54 -10.23
CA GLU A 15 -1.18 6.89 -10.93
C GLU A 15 -0.90 5.49 -10.37
N TYR A 16 -1.00 5.30 -9.05
CA TYR A 16 -0.79 4.00 -8.42
C TYR A 16 -1.89 3.02 -8.79
N VAL A 17 -3.16 3.44 -8.77
CA VAL A 17 -4.30 2.62 -9.24
C VAL A 17 -4.14 2.29 -10.73
N ALA A 18 -3.76 3.27 -11.55
CA ALA A 18 -3.52 3.04 -12.98
C ALA A 18 -2.37 2.06 -13.22
N ALA A 19 -1.29 2.13 -12.43
CA ALA A 19 -0.18 1.19 -12.49
C ALA A 19 -0.62 -0.22 -12.06
N ALA A 20 -1.38 -0.35 -10.97
CA ALA A 20 -1.92 -1.64 -10.51
C ALA A 20 -2.76 -2.28 -11.61
N LYS A 21 -3.69 -1.52 -12.20
CA LYS A 21 -4.51 -2.00 -13.32
C LYS A 21 -3.66 -2.43 -14.52
N LYS A 22 -2.63 -1.67 -14.88
CA LYS A 22 -1.77 -1.94 -16.05
C LYS A 22 -0.87 -3.15 -15.85
N LEU A 23 -0.41 -3.39 -14.61
CA LEU A 23 0.47 -4.50 -14.26
C LEU A 23 -0.31 -5.80 -14.02
N HIS A 24 -1.61 -5.72 -13.77
CA HIS A 24 -2.45 -6.88 -13.51
C HIS A 24 -2.65 -7.75 -14.77
N SER A 25 -2.43 -9.05 -14.63
CA SER A 25 -2.66 -10.07 -15.65
C SER A 25 -3.17 -11.37 -15.01
N SER A 26 -3.32 -12.45 -15.80
CA SER A 26 -3.67 -13.77 -15.26
C SER A 26 -2.62 -14.35 -14.32
N ASP A 27 -1.35 -13.97 -14.50
CA ASP A 27 -0.22 -14.59 -13.81
C ASP A 27 0.39 -13.67 -12.75
N VAL A 28 0.09 -12.37 -12.83
CA VAL A 28 0.66 -11.33 -11.95
C VAL A 28 -0.47 -10.45 -11.42
N ALA A 29 -0.59 -10.38 -10.10
CA ALA A 29 -1.42 -9.39 -9.43
C ALA A 29 -0.79 -8.00 -9.59
N GLY A 30 -1.59 -7.00 -9.95
CA GLY A 30 -1.10 -5.64 -10.13
C GLY A 30 -0.67 -4.98 -8.82
N ASN A 31 -1.28 -5.42 -7.71
CA ASN A 31 -0.98 -5.00 -6.35
C ASN A 31 -1.11 -6.20 -5.41
N THR A 32 -0.60 -6.10 -4.18
CA THR A 32 -1.02 -6.96 -3.06
C THR A 32 -1.28 -6.11 -1.82
N LEU A 33 -2.11 -6.65 -0.93
CA LEU A 33 -2.44 -6.09 0.38
C LEU A 33 -2.18 -7.19 1.44
N CYS A 34 -2.08 -6.79 2.69
CA CYS A 34 -1.88 -7.67 3.85
C CYS A 34 -3.08 -7.55 4.81
N LEU A 35 -4.26 -7.97 4.35
CA LEU A 35 -5.54 -7.73 5.03
C LEU A 35 -5.84 -8.70 6.19
N GLY A 36 -5.13 -9.82 6.26
CA GLY A 36 -5.36 -10.88 7.24
C GLY A 36 -4.64 -10.66 8.57
N GLY A 37 -3.49 -9.98 8.55
CA GLY A 37 -2.73 -9.62 9.73
C GLY A 37 -3.35 -8.41 10.45
N GLN A 38 -3.48 -8.46 11.78
CA GLN A 38 -4.02 -7.32 12.54
C GLN A 38 -3.13 -6.08 12.39
N ASP A 39 -1.82 -6.24 12.59
CA ASP A 39 -0.88 -5.14 12.40
C ASP A 39 -0.74 -4.79 10.91
N ALA A 40 -0.48 -5.77 10.04
CA ALA A 40 -0.28 -5.52 8.62
C ALA A 40 -1.46 -4.80 7.94
N HIS A 41 -2.69 -5.15 8.32
CA HIS A 41 -3.87 -4.46 7.84
C HIS A 41 -3.97 -3.07 8.46
N MET A 42 -3.99 -2.99 9.81
CA MET A 42 -4.30 -1.74 10.49
C MET A 42 -3.19 -0.71 10.27
N SER A 43 -1.93 -1.04 10.55
CA SER A 43 -0.79 -0.14 10.45
C SER A 43 -0.22 -0.08 9.03
N GLY A 44 -0.02 -1.24 8.38
CA GLY A 44 0.63 -1.32 7.08
C GLY A 44 -0.23 -0.78 5.93
N ASP A 45 -1.48 -1.22 5.83
CA ASP A 45 -2.35 -0.91 4.69
C ASP A 45 -3.29 0.28 4.93
N TRP A 46 -4.04 0.28 6.03
CA TRP A 46 -5.04 1.31 6.28
C TRP A 46 -4.42 2.59 6.83
N MET A 47 -3.61 2.51 7.89
CA MET A 47 -3.03 3.70 8.53
C MET A 47 -2.10 4.46 7.59
N THR A 48 -1.21 3.77 6.86
CA THR A 48 -0.31 4.41 5.87
C THR A 48 -1.09 5.25 4.85
N ARG A 49 -2.31 4.84 4.50
CA ARG A 49 -3.17 5.63 3.59
C ARG A 49 -3.71 6.86 4.26
N VAL A 50 -4.19 6.75 5.51
CA VAL A 50 -4.63 7.91 6.30
C VAL A 50 -3.49 8.92 6.44
N MET A 51 -2.29 8.47 6.81
CA MET A 51 -1.11 9.33 6.97
C MET A 51 -0.67 10.01 5.66
N GLY A 52 -0.96 9.39 4.52
CA GLY A 52 -0.69 9.93 3.19
C GLY A 52 -1.75 10.90 2.65
N MET A 53 -2.83 11.15 3.40
CA MET A 53 -3.85 12.14 3.05
C MET A 53 -3.50 13.54 3.57
N THR A 54 -4.36 14.50 3.26
CA THR A 54 -4.22 15.87 3.75
C THR A 54 -4.28 15.89 5.28
N LYS A 55 -3.20 16.37 5.88
CA LYS A 55 -3.11 16.66 7.31
C LYS A 55 -4.02 17.83 7.67
N LEU A 56 -4.63 17.78 8.85
CA LEU A 56 -5.55 18.80 9.35
C LEU A 56 -4.81 19.97 10.02
N ALA A 57 -3.61 19.70 10.51
CA ALA A 57 -2.68 20.62 11.12
C ALA A 57 -1.23 20.24 10.69
N PRO A 58 -0.29 21.21 10.71
CA PRO A 58 1.10 20.94 10.32
C PRO A 58 1.80 19.86 11.15
N THR A 59 1.28 19.59 12.35
CA THR A 59 1.92 18.77 13.37
C THR A 59 1.23 17.43 13.60
N ASP A 60 0.02 17.22 13.06
CA ASP A 60 -0.58 15.89 13.12
C ASP A 60 0.14 14.89 12.20
N ASP A 61 -0.01 13.61 12.50
CA ASP A 61 0.49 12.51 11.66
C ASP A 61 -0.60 11.93 10.74
N GLY A 62 -1.75 12.60 10.64
CA GLY A 62 -2.98 12.12 10.01
C GLY A 62 -3.86 11.26 10.92
N CYS A 63 -3.31 10.66 11.98
CA CYS A 63 -3.98 9.71 12.84
C CYS A 63 -4.27 10.30 14.22
N PHE A 64 -3.28 10.99 14.77
CA PHE A 64 -3.31 11.70 16.04
C PHE A 64 -2.80 13.14 15.87
N ASN A 65 -3.36 14.05 16.66
CA ASN A 65 -2.85 15.42 16.79
C ASN A 65 -1.73 15.52 17.85
N ASP A 66 -1.20 16.72 18.06
CA ASP A 66 -0.15 17.01 19.08
C ASP A 66 -0.53 16.66 20.52
N ALA A 67 -1.82 16.60 20.82
CA ALA A 67 -2.34 16.23 22.12
C ALA A 67 -2.54 14.71 22.27
N ASN A 68 -2.13 13.91 21.27
CA ASN A 68 -2.42 12.48 21.13
C ASN A 68 -3.92 12.14 21.06
N GLU A 69 -4.73 13.05 20.55
CA GLU A 69 -6.15 12.80 20.30
C GLU A 69 -6.34 12.25 18.88
N PRO A 70 -7.21 11.25 18.68
CA PRO A 70 -7.44 10.67 17.36
C PRO A 70 -8.13 11.67 16.43
N VAL A 71 -7.58 11.84 15.22
CA VAL A 71 -8.09 12.72 14.16
C VAL A 71 -8.31 12.02 12.82
N PHE A 72 -8.00 10.73 12.73
CA PHE A 72 -8.00 9.94 11.49
C PHE A 72 -9.29 9.96 10.66
N ASN A 73 -10.43 10.33 11.23
CA ASN A 73 -11.71 10.42 10.50
C ASN A 73 -12.45 11.74 10.73
N SER A 74 -11.77 12.78 11.22
CA SER A 74 -12.42 14.08 11.53
C SER A 74 -13.04 14.74 10.30
N GLU A 75 -12.52 14.48 9.10
CA GLU A 75 -13.10 14.92 7.82
C GLU A 75 -13.37 13.75 6.85
N GLY A 76 -13.52 12.52 7.38
CA GLY A 76 -13.80 11.32 6.58
C GLY A 76 -12.57 10.64 5.95
N GLN A 77 -11.35 11.02 6.35
CA GLN A 77 -10.11 10.43 5.77
C GLN A 77 -10.01 8.92 6.01
N GLY A 78 -10.40 8.45 7.19
CA GLY A 78 -10.41 7.02 7.53
C GLY A 78 -11.35 6.21 6.65
N GLU A 79 -12.53 6.74 6.36
CA GLU A 79 -13.47 6.16 5.38
C GLU A 79 -12.90 6.20 3.97
N HIS A 80 -12.32 7.34 3.56
CA HIS A 80 -11.68 7.46 2.26
C HIS A 80 -10.51 6.47 2.07
N ALA A 81 -9.77 6.15 3.14
CA ALA A 81 -8.69 5.17 3.10
C ALA A 81 -9.20 3.75 2.80
N ILE A 82 -10.39 3.41 3.32
CA ILE A 82 -11.06 2.14 3.01
C ILE A 82 -11.49 2.09 1.54
N GLU A 83 -12.03 3.20 1.01
CA GLU A 83 -12.40 3.27 -0.41
C GLU A 83 -11.17 3.10 -1.32
N ARG A 84 -10.03 3.68 -0.97
CA ARG A 84 -8.75 3.44 -1.65
C ARG A 84 -8.33 1.97 -1.63
N LEU A 85 -8.45 1.29 -0.48
CA LEU A 85 -8.17 -0.15 -0.41
C LEU A 85 -9.07 -0.94 -1.37
N LYS A 86 -10.36 -0.61 -1.45
CA LYS A 86 -11.33 -1.26 -2.34
C LYS A 86 -10.99 -1.06 -3.82
N GLU A 87 -10.49 0.11 -4.20
CA GLU A 87 -10.12 0.39 -5.60
C GLU A 87 -9.02 -0.53 -6.11
N VAL A 88 -8.02 -0.84 -5.30
CA VAL A 88 -6.91 -1.73 -5.67
C VAL A 88 -7.14 -3.19 -5.32
N LEU A 89 -8.15 -3.50 -4.49
CA LEU A 89 -8.50 -4.87 -4.10
C LEU A 89 -8.75 -5.78 -5.31
N GLN A 90 -9.37 -5.24 -6.35
CA GLN A 90 -9.65 -5.98 -7.60
C GLN A 90 -8.39 -6.38 -8.38
N TYR A 91 -7.23 -5.77 -8.08
CA TYR A 91 -5.94 -6.06 -8.70
C TYR A 91 -5.03 -6.90 -7.80
N CYS A 92 -5.57 -7.43 -6.69
CA CYS A 92 -4.84 -8.25 -5.72
C CYS A 92 -4.95 -9.76 -6.00
N PRO A 93 -4.06 -10.59 -5.41
CA PRO A 93 -4.16 -12.04 -5.52
C PRO A 93 -5.49 -12.57 -4.96
N GLN A 94 -5.95 -13.70 -5.49
CA GLN A 94 -7.07 -14.42 -4.89
C GLN A 94 -6.71 -14.83 -3.45
N GLY A 95 -7.61 -14.59 -2.50
CA GLY A 95 -7.38 -14.92 -1.09
C GLY A 95 -6.55 -13.89 -0.32
N VAL A 96 -6.26 -12.71 -0.90
CA VAL A 96 -5.53 -11.61 -0.24
C VAL A 96 -6.10 -11.20 1.13
N SER A 97 -7.38 -11.49 1.39
CA SER A 97 -8.01 -11.31 2.71
C SER A 97 -7.33 -12.09 3.84
N GLY A 98 -6.54 -13.12 3.53
CA GLY A 98 -5.78 -13.91 4.48
C GLY A 98 -4.28 -13.61 4.50
N PHE A 99 -3.81 -12.64 3.72
CA PHE A 99 -2.37 -12.32 3.64
C PHE A 99 -1.95 -11.49 4.86
N ASP A 100 -0.82 -11.86 5.46
CA ASP A 100 -0.06 -11.03 6.39
C ASP A 100 1.28 -10.63 5.71
N TYR A 101 2.18 -9.96 6.42
CA TYR A 101 3.47 -9.53 5.86
C TYR A 101 4.25 -10.65 5.15
N PRO A 102 4.36 -11.90 5.68
CA PRO A 102 5.08 -12.97 5.01
C PRO A 102 4.49 -13.32 3.64
N GLU A 103 3.17 -13.38 3.52
CA GLU A 103 2.50 -13.64 2.24
C GLU A 103 2.70 -12.48 1.26
N GLY A 104 2.58 -11.23 1.72
CA GLY A 104 2.83 -10.04 0.90
C GLY A 104 4.27 -9.97 0.38
N GLN A 105 5.25 -10.16 1.27
CA GLN A 105 6.67 -10.21 0.93
C GLN A 105 6.97 -11.34 -0.07
N SER A 106 6.40 -12.52 0.17
CA SER A 106 6.55 -13.69 -0.71
C SER A 106 5.98 -13.43 -2.10
N ALA A 107 4.80 -12.80 -2.20
CA ALA A 107 4.18 -12.46 -3.48
C ALA A 107 5.04 -11.50 -4.31
N ILE A 108 5.63 -10.48 -3.68
CA ILE A 108 6.55 -9.56 -4.35
C ILE A 108 7.86 -10.26 -4.71
N GLY A 109 8.45 -11.03 -3.79
CA GLY A 109 9.71 -11.73 -4.02
C GLY A 109 9.64 -12.78 -5.14
N GLN A 110 8.50 -13.44 -5.31
CA GLN A 110 8.24 -14.38 -6.40
C GLN A 110 7.82 -13.69 -7.71
N GLY A 111 7.55 -12.39 -7.67
CA GLY A 111 7.02 -11.64 -8.82
C GLY A 111 5.58 -11.99 -9.19
N THR A 112 4.82 -12.64 -8.30
CA THR A 112 3.39 -12.93 -8.48
C THR A 112 2.50 -11.75 -8.12
N ALA A 113 3.04 -10.75 -7.40
CA ALA A 113 2.48 -9.42 -7.27
C ALA A 113 3.49 -8.36 -7.73
N ALA A 114 3.00 -7.28 -8.35
CA ALA A 114 3.86 -6.25 -8.93
C ALA A 114 4.16 -5.08 -7.98
N MET A 115 3.28 -4.81 -7.03
CA MET A 115 3.40 -3.68 -6.09
C MET A 115 2.84 -4.04 -4.71
N ILE A 116 3.39 -3.41 -3.68
CA ILE A 116 2.90 -3.42 -2.31
C ILE A 116 3.20 -2.04 -1.69
N ILE A 117 2.33 -1.60 -0.78
CA ILE A 117 2.64 -0.50 0.15
C ILE A 117 2.77 -1.16 1.53
N SER A 118 3.94 -1.04 2.14
CA SER A 118 4.23 -1.59 3.46
C SER A 118 5.43 -0.85 4.06
N TRP A 119 5.70 -1.08 5.33
CA TRP A 119 6.95 -0.68 5.97
C TRP A 119 8.14 -1.38 5.30
N SER A 120 9.26 -0.68 5.20
CA SER A 120 10.42 -1.20 4.49
C SER A 120 11.07 -2.38 5.24
N ASP A 121 11.09 -2.33 6.57
CA ASP A 121 11.56 -3.39 7.47
C ASP A 121 10.71 -4.67 7.38
N ALA A 122 9.41 -4.51 7.11
CA ALA A 122 8.50 -5.63 6.84
C ALA A 122 8.75 -6.32 5.48
N LEU A 123 9.54 -5.71 4.59
CA LEU A 123 9.93 -6.25 3.28
C LEU A 123 11.43 -6.60 3.23
N SER A 124 11.95 -7.09 4.34
CA SER A 124 13.37 -7.37 4.53
C SER A 124 13.92 -8.28 3.42
N GLY A 125 15.04 -7.88 2.82
CA GLY A 125 15.68 -8.62 1.71
C GLY A 125 15.28 -8.17 0.30
N ILE A 126 14.23 -7.36 0.13
CA ILE A 126 13.94 -6.65 -1.13
C ILE A 126 14.70 -5.32 -1.19
N GLU A 127 14.97 -4.72 -0.03
CA GLU A 127 15.64 -3.42 0.12
C GLU A 127 17.07 -3.35 -0.45
N SER A 128 17.72 -4.49 -0.73
CA SER A 128 19.10 -4.57 -1.25
C SER A 128 19.19 -4.61 -2.78
N GLY A 129 18.10 -4.30 -3.48
CA GLY A 129 18.07 -4.21 -4.95
C GLY A 129 18.99 -3.11 -5.52
N PRO A 130 19.18 -3.06 -6.85
CA PRO A 130 20.13 -2.14 -7.52
C PRO A 130 19.83 -0.63 -7.34
N HIS A 131 18.70 -0.30 -6.72
CA HIS A 131 18.27 1.07 -6.41
C HIS A 131 18.20 1.37 -4.90
N ALA A 132 18.73 0.50 -4.04
CA ALA A 132 18.80 0.74 -2.60
C ALA A 132 19.50 2.07 -2.28
N GLY A 133 18.80 2.98 -1.57
CA GLY A 133 19.36 4.26 -1.13
C GLY A 133 19.63 5.31 -2.22
N LYS A 134 18.96 5.20 -3.38
CA LYS A 134 18.99 6.24 -4.43
C LYS A 134 17.70 7.04 -4.47
#